data_AF-A0A9P0HDZ3-F1
#
_entry.id   AF-A0A9P0HDZ3-F1
#
_cell.length_a   1.000
_cell.length_b   1.000
_cell.length_c   1.000
_cell.angle_alpha   90.00
_cell.angle_beta   90.00
_cell.angle_gamma   90.00
#
_symmetry.space_group_name_H-M   'P 1'
#
loop_
_entity.id
_entity.type
_entity.pdbx_description
1 polymer ?
#
loop_
_entity_poly.entity_id
_entity_poly.type
_entity_poly.pdbx_seq_one_letter_code
_entity_poly.pdbx_strand_id
1 'polypeptide(L)'
;MTVASDSFQLMIKLNREMAEAFKEAMEGKEDIPESIKMCSKEGNLATVDDITWLHSNKKSTPAFHELISGCELQLPKPIETPRNPELEARIQRLKAEQEEREYRRMIKNVESTKRARIQEDSIGFQLRQINRQLLAILQFVFSVAAGFMFGFFGVQFMTGELDFGFRLLLGVICSLIIALAEIYFLAKKLAEEDEPYVPPQPITDGWRDVVYYIMRPFTS
;
A
#
# COMPACT_ATOMS: atom_id res chain seq x y z
N MET A 1 15.62 -23.37 -16.73
CA MET A 1 16.62 -24.44 -16.53
C MET A 1 15.85 -25.69 -16.13
N THR A 2 15.69 -26.62 -17.06
CA THR A 2 15.03 -27.91 -16.83
C THR A 2 16.03 -28.82 -16.13
N VAL A 3 15.91 -28.95 -14.81
CA VAL A 3 16.74 -29.88 -14.04
C VAL A 3 16.35 -31.30 -14.45
N ALA A 4 17.33 -32.09 -14.87
CA ALA A 4 17.15 -33.45 -15.37
C ALA A 4 16.37 -34.31 -14.35
N SER A 5 15.33 -35.00 -14.83
CA SER A 5 14.40 -35.82 -14.05
C SER A 5 15.05 -37.02 -13.36
N ASP A 6 16.30 -37.34 -13.70
CA ASP A 6 17.04 -38.48 -13.13
C ASP A 6 17.47 -38.29 -11.67
N SER A 7 17.36 -37.07 -11.13
CA SER A 7 17.85 -36.74 -9.78
C SER A 7 16.85 -36.98 -8.64
N PHE A 8 15.66 -37.52 -8.92
CA PHE A 8 14.58 -37.70 -7.94
C PHE A 8 14.04 -39.14 -7.87
N GLN A 9 14.91 -40.13 -7.94
CA GLN A 9 14.50 -41.52 -7.75
C GLN A 9 14.39 -41.84 -6.25
N LEU A 10 13.22 -42.37 -5.84
CA LEU A 10 12.97 -42.86 -4.49
C LEU A 10 13.74 -44.17 -4.28
N MET A 11 14.62 -44.18 -3.29
CA MET A 11 15.40 -45.36 -2.93
C MET A 11 14.89 -45.93 -1.61
N ILE A 12 14.70 -47.25 -1.57
CA ILE A 12 14.15 -47.97 -0.43
C ILE A 12 15.24 -48.86 0.15
N LYS A 13 15.50 -48.68 1.44
CA LYS A 13 16.47 -49.51 2.15
C LYS A 13 15.86 -50.84 2.51
N LEU A 14 16.48 -51.92 2.04
CA LEU A 14 16.00 -53.28 2.21
C LEU A 14 16.24 -53.80 3.64
N ASN A 15 15.18 -54.37 4.24
CA ASN A 15 15.28 -55.15 5.47
C ASN A 15 15.85 -56.55 5.18
N ARG A 16 16.38 -57.23 6.19
CA ARG A 16 17.03 -58.54 6.10
C ARG A 16 16.12 -59.60 5.46
N GLU A 17 14.84 -59.60 5.84
CA GLU A 17 13.79 -60.48 5.30
C GLU A 17 13.48 -60.19 3.82
N MET A 18 13.49 -58.92 3.41
CA MET A 18 13.28 -58.55 2.01
C MET A 18 14.49 -58.94 1.16
N ALA A 19 15.71 -58.78 1.69
CA ALA A 19 16.94 -59.22 1.02
C ALA A 19 17.00 -60.75 0.82
N GLU A 20 16.44 -61.52 1.75
CA GLU A 20 16.29 -62.97 1.62
C GLU A 20 15.22 -63.35 0.58
N ALA A 21 14.07 -62.66 0.57
CA ALA A 21 13.04 -62.84 -0.46
C ALA A 21 13.54 -62.50 -1.87
N PHE A 22 14.43 -61.51 -2.01
CA PHE A 22 15.11 -61.22 -3.27
C PHE A 22 16.03 -62.38 -3.68
N LYS A 23 16.77 -63.01 -2.76
CA LYS A 23 17.64 -64.16 -3.07
C LYS A 23 16.84 -65.40 -3.47
N GLU A 24 15.73 -65.69 -2.79
CA GLU A 24 14.84 -66.80 -3.12
C GLU A 24 14.15 -66.59 -4.48
N ALA A 25 13.73 -65.35 -4.80
CA ALA A 25 13.15 -65.01 -6.10
C ALA A 25 14.16 -65.06 -7.27
N MET A 26 15.47 -65.01 -6.97
CA MET A 26 16.57 -65.11 -7.93
C MET A 26 16.99 -66.57 -8.19
N GLU A 27 16.64 -67.50 -7.31
CA GLU A 27 17.00 -68.91 -7.42
C GLU A 27 16.06 -69.62 -8.42
N GLY A 28 16.43 -69.56 -9.71
CA GLY A 28 15.79 -70.35 -10.78
C GLY A 28 15.26 -69.59 -12.01
N LYS A 29 15.67 -68.33 -12.26
CA LYS A 29 15.30 -67.60 -13.50
C LYS A 29 16.45 -66.77 -14.10
N GLU A 30 16.50 -66.73 -15.43
CA GLU A 30 17.54 -66.03 -16.24
C GLU A 30 17.22 -64.54 -16.53
N ASP A 31 15.97 -64.08 -16.37
CA ASP A 31 15.56 -62.68 -16.59
C ASP A 31 15.64 -61.83 -15.32
N ILE A 32 16.87 -61.51 -14.92
CA ILE A 32 17.16 -60.66 -13.76
C ILE A 32 17.59 -59.26 -14.23
N PRO A 33 16.85 -58.19 -13.90
CA PRO A 33 17.26 -56.81 -14.09
C PRO A 33 18.62 -56.48 -13.45
N GLU A 34 19.46 -55.73 -14.16
CA GLU A 34 20.83 -55.39 -13.72
C GLU A 34 20.85 -54.60 -12.39
N SER A 35 19.82 -53.77 -12.15
CA SER A 35 19.58 -53.04 -10.90
C SER A 35 19.49 -53.96 -9.68
N ILE A 36 18.81 -55.10 -9.82
CA ILE A 36 18.61 -56.08 -8.75
C ILE A 36 19.90 -56.86 -8.44
N LYS A 37 20.74 -57.12 -9.46
CA LYS A 37 22.08 -57.74 -9.27
C LYS A 37 23.02 -56.82 -8.46
N MET A 38 22.92 -55.50 -8.66
CA MET A 38 23.68 -54.52 -7.88
C MET A 38 23.16 -54.39 -6.44
N CYS A 39 21.83 -54.39 -6.24
CA CYS A 39 21.21 -54.36 -4.91
C CYS A 39 21.73 -55.48 -3.98
N SER A 40 21.97 -56.67 -4.52
CA SER A 40 22.46 -57.82 -3.75
C SER A 40 23.96 -57.79 -3.45
N LYS A 41 24.77 -56.99 -4.16
CA LYS A 41 26.25 -57.00 -4.05
C LYS A 41 26.81 -55.80 -3.29
N GLU A 42 26.26 -54.60 -3.47
CA GLU A 42 26.90 -53.36 -3.00
C GLU A 42 26.11 -52.60 -1.92
N GLY A 43 24.90 -53.04 -1.58
CA GLY A 43 24.21 -52.61 -0.37
C GLY A 43 22.78 -52.15 -0.61
N ASN A 44 21.84 -53.00 -0.19
CA ASN A 44 20.47 -52.77 0.32
C ASN A 44 19.68 -51.51 -0.10
N LEU A 45 19.87 -50.94 -1.29
CA LEU A 45 19.07 -49.82 -1.81
C LEU A 45 18.34 -50.29 -3.07
N ALA A 46 17.02 -50.39 -3.02
CA ALA A 46 16.17 -50.81 -4.14
C ALA A 46 15.33 -49.63 -4.67
N THR A 47 15.16 -49.57 -5.98
CA THR A 47 14.28 -48.60 -6.64
C THR A 47 12.84 -49.14 -6.67
N VAL A 48 11.85 -48.26 -6.89
CA VAL A 48 10.43 -48.64 -7.01
C VAL A 48 10.19 -49.71 -8.07
N ASP A 49 10.96 -49.71 -9.15
CA ASP A 49 10.88 -50.72 -10.22
C ASP A 49 11.33 -52.12 -9.74
N ASP A 50 12.35 -52.18 -8.88
CA ASP A 50 12.87 -53.43 -8.32
C ASP A 50 11.86 -54.10 -7.37
N ILE A 51 11.09 -53.27 -6.64
CA ILE A 51 10.03 -53.73 -5.74
C ILE A 51 8.80 -54.22 -6.52
N THR A 52 8.49 -53.55 -7.63
CA THR A 52 7.41 -53.95 -8.54
C THR A 52 7.72 -55.30 -9.20
N TRP A 53 8.99 -55.54 -9.52
CA TRP A 53 9.48 -56.84 -10.00
C TRP A 53 9.34 -57.93 -8.93
N LEU A 54 9.75 -57.67 -7.68
CA LEU A 54 9.64 -58.64 -6.59
C LEU A 54 8.19 -59.05 -6.31
N HIS A 55 7.25 -58.08 -6.32
CA HIS A 55 5.83 -58.37 -6.14
C HIS A 55 5.28 -59.31 -7.23
N SER A 56 5.75 -59.14 -8.47
CA SER A 56 5.26 -59.92 -9.63
C SER A 56 5.82 -61.36 -9.66
N ASN A 57 6.98 -61.61 -9.05
CA ASN A 57 7.71 -62.88 -9.15
C ASN A 57 7.75 -63.71 -7.86
N LYS A 58 7.15 -63.24 -6.77
CA LYS A 58 7.17 -63.94 -5.47
C LYS A 58 6.13 -65.07 -5.38
N LYS A 59 6.46 -66.15 -4.66
CA LYS A 59 5.51 -67.21 -4.24
C LYS A 59 4.79 -66.79 -2.93
N SER A 60 3.51 -67.13 -2.83
CA SER A 60 2.45 -66.53 -2.01
C SER A 60 2.66 -66.30 -0.49
N THR A 61 3.81 -66.60 0.10
CA THR A 61 4.08 -66.44 1.55
C THR A 61 5.56 -66.09 1.79
N PRO A 62 5.94 -65.15 2.69
CA PRO A 62 5.12 -64.29 3.56
C PRO A 62 4.37 -63.18 2.81
N ALA A 63 3.45 -62.48 3.45
CA ALA A 63 2.66 -61.44 2.79
C ALA A 63 3.55 -60.22 2.47
N PHE A 64 3.33 -59.59 1.31
CA PHE A 64 4.20 -58.51 0.83
C PHE A 64 4.26 -57.30 1.78
N HIS A 65 3.16 -57.02 2.48
CA HIS A 65 3.10 -55.96 3.48
C HIS A 65 4.00 -56.22 4.69
N GLU A 66 4.23 -57.49 5.06
CA GLU A 66 5.16 -57.86 6.15
C GLU A 66 6.60 -57.53 5.74
N LEU A 67 6.98 -57.84 4.49
CA LEU A 67 8.30 -57.51 3.95
C LEU A 67 8.56 -56.01 3.91
N ILE A 68 7.56 -55.21 3.55
CA ILE A 68 7.67 -53.73 3.49
C ILE A 68 7.68 -53.10 4.88
N SER A 69 7.06 -53.74 5.88
CA SER A 69 6.86 -53.15 7.22
C SER A 69 8.14 -52.77 7.97
N GLY A 70 9.31 -53.26 7.54
CA GLY A 70 10.62 -52.92 8.09
C GLY A 70 11.56 -52.13 7.17
N CYS A 71 11.07 -51.66 6.01
CA CYS A 71 11.89 -50.92 5.05
C CYS A 71 11.90 -49.42 5.34
N GLU A 72 13.10 -48.81 5.26
CA GLU A 72 13.30 -47.38 5.51
C GLU A 72 13.33 -46.64 4.16
N LEU A 73 12.39 -45.71 3.96
CA LEU A 73 12.30 -44.90 2.75
C LEU A 73 13.31 -43.74 2.82
N GLN A 74 14.24 -43.66 1.88
CA GLN A 74 15.13 -42.51 1.75
C GLN A 74 14.54 -41.50 0.77
N LEU A 75 14.08 -40.37 1.30
CA LEU A 75 13.60 -39.26 0.47
C LEU A 75 14.79 -38.48 -0.10
N PRO A 76 14.77 -38.15 -1.41
CA PRO A 76 15.76 -37.25 -1.99
C PRO A 76 15.63 -35.87 -1.32
N LYS A 77 16.73 -35.36 -0.78
CA LYS A 77 16.76 -34.03 -0.17
C LYS A 77 16.71 -32.98 -1.27
N PRO A 78 15.77 -32.02 -1.22
CA PRO A 78 15.75 -30.91 -2.16
C PRO A 78 17.09 -30.18 -2.15
N ILE A 79 17.61 -29.86 -3.33
CA ILE A 79 18.82 -29.05 -3.46
C ILE A 79 18.47 -27.64 -2.96
N GLU A 80 19.03 -27.26 -1.81
CA GLU A 80 18.91 -25.89 -1.30
C GLU A 80 19.69 -24.96 -2.23
N THR A 81 18.97 -24.11 -2.97
CA THR A 81 19.63 -23.10 -3.79
C THR A 81 20.29 -22.06 -2.88
N PRO A 82 21.55 -21.67 -3.15
CA PRO A 82 22.21 -20.65 -2.34
C PRO A 82 21.46 -19.33 -2.47
N ARG A 83 21.26 -18.66 -1.34
CA ARG A 83 20.49 -17.43 -1.27
C ARG A 83 21.23 -16.31 -2.00
N ASN A 84 20.57 -15.66 -2.96
CA ASN A 84 21.17 -14.58 -3.74
C ASN A 84 21.38 -13.35 -2.83
N PRO A 85 22.62 -12.86 -2.65
CA PRO A 85 22.92 -11.73 -1.75
C PRO A 85 22.21 -10.43 -2.16
N GLU A 86 21.94 -10.23 -3.45
CA GLU A 86 21.20 -9.07 -3.95
C GLU A 86 19.73 -9.09 -3.50
N LEU A 87 19.11 -10.28 -3.47
CA LEU A 87 17.73 -10.45 -3.02
C LEU A 87 17.62 -10.22 -1.50
N GLU A 88 18.61 -10.65 -0.72
CA GLU A 88 18.62 -10.40 0.73
C GLU A 88 18.76 -8.93 1.06
N ALA A 89 19.67 -8.22 0.39
CA ALA A 89 19.84 -6.77 0.57
C ALA A 89 18.54 -6.02 0.23
N ARG A 90 17.85 -6.45 -0.84
CA ARG A 90 16.54 -5.87 -1.22
C ARG A 90 15.46 -6.15 -0.19
N ILE A 91 15.41 -7.36 0.37
CA ILE A 91 14.45 -7.73 1.43
C ILE A 91 14.70 -6.90 2.69
N GLN A 92 15.96 -6.74 3.11
CA GLN A 92 16.31 -5.93 4.27
C GLN A 92 15.89 -4.47 4.08
N ARG A 93 16.14 -3.90 2.89
CA ARG A 93 15.68 -2.55 2.54
C ARG A 93 14.16 -2.42 2.61
N LEU A 94 13.42 -3.37 2.02
CA LEU A 94 11.96 -3.34 2.02
C LEU A 94 11.38 -3.49 3.44
N LYS A 95 11.99 -4.34 4.28
CA LYS A 95 11.60 -4.46 5.69
C LYS A 95 11.83 -3.16 6.47
N ALA A 96 13.00 -2.55 6.32
CA ALA A 96 13.30 -1.28 6.97
C ALA A 96 12.32 -0.18 6.55
N GLU A 97 11.98 -0.10 5.26
CA GLU A 97 10.99 0.86 4.77
C GLU A 97 9.58 0.59 5.32
N GLN A 98 9.19 -0.67 5.43
CA GLN A 98 7.90 -1.04 6.01
C GLN A 98 7.83 -0.72 7.51
N GLU A 99 8.87 -1.03 8.27
CA GLU A 99 8.99 -0.69 9.69
C GLU A 99 8.94 0.83 9.90
N GLU A 100 9.59 1.62 9.05
CA GLU A 100 9.53 3.07 9.13
C GLU A 100 8.11 3.61 8.83
N ARG A 101 7.39 3.01 7.88
CA ARG A 101 5.99 3.36 7.59
C ARG A 101 5.07 3.00 8.75
N GLU A 102 5.26 1.84 9.37
CA GLU A 102 4.48 1.39 10.53
C GLU A 102 4.77 2.25 11.75
N TYR A 103 6.04 2.56 12.02
CA TYR A 103 6.44 3.50 13.06
C TYR A 103 5.79 4.87 12.85
N ARG A 104 5.85 5.43 11.63
CA ARG A 104 5.20 6.70 11.29
C ARG A 104 3.68 6.66 11.49
N ARG A 105 3.01 5.54 11.19
CA ARG A 105 1.58 5.37 11.45
C ARG A 105 1.28 5.38 12.95
N MET A 106 2.09 4.71 13.76
CA MET A 106 1.91 4.67 15.23
C MET A 106 2.06 6.05 15.86
N ILE A 107 3.04 6.85 15.42
CA ILE A 107 3.29 8.18 15.99
C ILE A 107 2.40 9.27 15.38
N LYS A 108 1.67 9.01 14.29
CA LYS A 108 0.88 10.02 13.56
C LYS A 108 -0.13 10.76 14.43
N ASN A 109 -0.77 10.08 15.38
CA ASN A 109 -1.80 10.68 16.26
C ASN A 109 -1.19 11.56 17.36
N VAL A 110 0.02 11.22 17.80
CA VAL A 110 0.79 12.01 18.78
C VAL A 110 1.43 13.21 18.09
N GLU A 111 1.95 12.99 16.88
CA GLU A 111 2.47 14.07 16.03
C GLU A 111 1.37 14.98 15.51
N SER A 112 0.16 14.53 15.18
CA SER A 112 -0.90 15.42 14.70
C SER A 112 -1.31 16.43 15.77
N THR A 113 -1.32 16.02 17.03
CA THR A 113 -1.64 16.92 18.16
C THR A 113 -0.52 17.94 18.42
N LYS A 114 0.75 17.51 18.35
CA LYS A 114 1.91 18.42 18.45
C LYS A 114 2.08 19.30 17.21
N ARG A 115 1.95 18.73 16.01
CA ARG A 115 2.04 19.44 14.73
C ARG A 115 0.87 20.38 14.54
N ALA A 116 -0.37 20.07 14.93
CA ALA A 116 -1.47 21.04 14.84
C ALA A 116 -1.16 22.33 15.61
N ARG A 117 -0.63 22.21 16.84
CA ARG A 117 -0.17 23.37 17.64
C ARG A 117 1.06 24.07 17.05
N ILE A 118 1.98 23.33 16.42
CA ILE A 118 3.18 23.90 15.79
C ILE A 118 2.90 24.41 14.36
N GLN A 119 1.81 23.98 13.72
CA GLN A 119 1.50 24.28 12.32
C GLN A 119 0.85 25.65 12.16
N GLU A 120 0.15 26.15 13.19
CA GLU A 120 -0.17 27.58 13.35
C GLU A 120 1.11 28.44 13.28
N ASP A 121 2.23 27.93 13.81
CA ASP A 121 3.54 28.57 13.75
C ASP A 121 4.42 28.12 12.56
N SER A 122 3.94 27.19 11.71
CA SER A 122 4.77 26.67 10.61
C SER A 122 4.82 27.66 9.44
N ILE A 123 6.05 27.97 9.02
CA ILE A 123 6.38 28.88 7.92
C ILE A 123 5.53 28.59 6.66
N GLY A 124 5.22 27.33 6.37
CA GLY A 124 4.40 26.94 5.21
C GLY A 124 2.95 27.45 5.25
N PHE A 125 2.32 27.49 6.44
CA PHE A 125 0.97 28.03 6.58
C PHE A 125 0.99 29.57 6.48
N GLN A 126 1.98 30.21 7.11
CA GLN A 126 2.18 31.66 7.02
C GLN A 126 2.48 32.11 5.58
N LEU A 127 3.31 31.39 4.84
CA LEU A 127 3.56 31.65 3.42
C LEU A 127 2.29 31.56 2.57
N ARG A 128 1.42 30.58 2.85
CA ARG A 128 0.15 30.43 2.13
C ARG A 128 -0.81 31.58 2.45
N GLN A 129 -0.85 32.05 3.69
CA GLN A 129 -1.62 33.22 4.09
C GLN A 129 -1.09 34.51 3.45
N ILE A 130 0.23 34.69 3.43
CA ILE A 130 0.89 35.83 2.77
C ILE A 130 0.57 35.84 1.28
N ASN A 131 0.64 34.70 0.59
CA ASN A 131 0.31 34.62 -0.84
C ASN A 131 -1.14 35.06 -1.13
N ARG A 132 -2.08 34.71 -0.25
CA ARG A 132 -3.49 35.10 -0.40
C ARG A 132 -3.69 36.60 -0.17
N GLN A 133 -3.04 37.17 0.84
CA GLN A 133 -3.08 38.62 1.11
C GLN A 133 -2.41 39.42 -0.01
N LEU A 134 -1.27 38.93 -0.53
CA LEU A 134 -0.53 39.57 -1.61
C LEU A 134 -1.35 39.56 -2.91
N LEU A 135 -2.10 38.49 -3.18
CA LEU A 135 -3.04 38.43 -4.30
C LEU A 135 -4.18 39.45 -4.14
N ALA A 136 -4.72 39.63 -2.93
CA ALA A 136 -5.76 40.62 -2.67
C ALA A 136 -5.26 42.06 -2.86
N ILE A 137 -4.04 42.37 -2.38
CA ILE A 137 -3.40 43.67 -2.57
C ILE A 137 -3.15 43.92 -4.06
N LEU A 138 -2.66 42.91 -4.78
CA LEU A 138 -2.40 43.03 -6.22
C LEU A 138 -3.69 43.28 -7.00
N GLN A 139 -4.78 42.58 -6.66
CA GLN A 139 -6.09 42.81 -7.26
C GLN A 139 -6.59 44.24 -7.01
N PHE A 140 -6.44 44.74 -5.79
CA PHE A 140 -6.80 46.12 -5.45
C PHE A 140 -6.02 47.12 -6.32
N VAL A 141 -4.69 46.98 -6.40
CA VAL A 141 -3.85 47.88 -7.20
C VAL A 141 -4.22 47.82 -8.68
N PHE A 142 -4.47 46.61 -9.20
CA PHE A 142 -4.85 46.41 -10.60
C PHE A 142 -6.20 47.06 -10.92
N SER A 143 -7.18 46.93 -10.03
CA SER A 143 -8.52 47.53 -10.13
C SER A 143 -8.44 49.06 -10.12
N VAL A 144 -7.69 49.64 -9.18
CA VAL A 144 -7.48 51.09 -9.05
C VAL A 144 -6.73 51.67 -10.26
N ALA A 145 -5.70 50.96 -10.75
CA ALA A 145 -4.93 51.33 -11.93
C ALA A 145 -5.78 51.25 -13.21
N ALA A 146 -6.58 50.19 -13.36
CA ALA A 146 -7.51 50.05 -14.47
C ALA A 146 -8.58 51.16 -14.45
N GLY A 147 -9.13 51.50 -13.27
CA GLY A 147 -10.06 52.60 -13.09
C GLY A 147 -9.49 53.97 -13.46
N PHE A 148 -8.23 54.22 -13.06
CA PHE A 148 -7.51 55.42 -13.44
C PHE A 148 -7.26 55.48 -14.95
N MET A 149 -6.73 54.39 -15.53
CA MET A 149 -6.49 54.30 -16.98
C MET A 149 -7.78 54.46 -17.77
N PHE A 150 -8.88 53.86 -17.31
CA PHE A 150 -10.19 54.01 -17.94
C PHE A 150 -10.70 55.46 -17.87
N GLY A 151 -10.59 56.14 -16.72
CA GLY A 151 -11.00 57.55 -16.62
C GLY A 151 -10.10 58.50 -17.42
N PHE A 152 -8.79 58.23 -17.49
CA PHE A 152 -7.83 59.06 -18.21
C PHE A 152 -7.85 58.83 -19.72
N PHE A 153 -7.73 57.59 -20.18
CA PHE A 153 -7.70 57.23 -21.61
C PHE A 153 -9.09 57.00 -22.21
N GLY A 154 -10.06 56.51 -21.43
CA GLY A 154 -11.41 56.22 -21.92
C GLY A 154 -12.12 57.49 -22.39
N VAL A 155 -11.95 58.61 -21.68
CA VAL A 155 -12.51 59.91 -22.07
C VAL A 155 -11.90 60.42 -23.38
N GLN A 156 -10.59 60.20 -23.58
CA GLN A 156 -9.90 60.54 -24.82
C GLN A 156 -10.42 59.71 -25.99
N PHE A 157 -10.71 58.43 -25.78
CA PHE A 157 -11.25 57.56 -26.83
C PHE A 157 -12.69 57.92 -27.21
N MET A 158 -13.51 58.36 -26.24
CA MET A 158 -14.93 58.68 -26.49
C MET A 158 -15.16 60.11 -26.97
N THR A 159 -14.42 61.09 -26.47
CA THR A 159 -14.77 62.53 -26.57
C THR A 159 -13.72 63.38 -27.32
N GLY A 160 -12.60 62.79 -27.74
CA GLY A 160 -11.53 63.50 -28.46
C GLY A 160 -10.60 64.31 -27.56
N GLU A 161 -10.06 65.43 -28.06
CA GLU A 161 -9.09 66.29 -27.37
C GLU A 161 -9.70 67.12 -26.22
N LEU A 162 -9.90 66.48 -25.07
CA LEU A 162 -10.08 67.17 -23.78
C LEU A 162 -8.74 67.67 -23.23
N ASP A 163 -8.79 68.78 -22.51
CA ASP A 163 -7.64 69.32 -21.79
C ASP A 163 -7.10 68.32 -20.74
N PHE A 164 -5.78 68.26 -20.61
CA PHE A 164 -5.08 67.25 -19.82
C PHE A 164 -5.54 67.24 -18.36
N GLY A 165 -5.79 68.44 -17.80
CA GLY A 165 -6.23 68.59 -16.41
C GLY A 165 -7.58 67.90 -16.13
N PHE A 166 -8.55 68.02 -17.04
CA PHE A 166 -9.87 67.37 -16.88
C PHE A 166 -9.76 65.85 -16.99
N ARG A 167 -8.92 65.33 -17.88
CA ARG A 167 -8.67 63.88 -18.00
C ARG A 167 -8.02 63.31 -16.75
N LEU A 168 -7.04 64.03 -16.20
CA LEU A 168 -6.37 63.65 -14.96
C LEU A 168 -7.37 63.65 -13.79
N LEU A 169 -8.18 64.71 -13.66
CA LEU A 169 -9.20 64.82 -12.62
C LEU A 169 -10.21 63.67 -12.71
N LEU A 170 -10.71 63.36 -13.91
CA LEU A 170 -11.67 62.29 -14.12
C LEU A 170 -11.07 60.92 -13.82
N GLY A 171 -9.83 60.66 -14.25
CA GLY A 171 -9.06 59.47 -13.89
C GLY A 171 -8.95 59.29 -12.37
N VAL A 172 -8.61 60.35 -11.64
CA VAL A 172 -8.51 60.32 -10.17
C VAL A 172 -9.86 60.07 -9.51
N ILE A 173 -10.93 60.72 -9.97
CA ILE A 173 -12.28 60.51 -9.41
C ILE A 173 -12.75 59.07 -9.63
N CYS A 174 -12.61 58.53 -10.83
CA CYS A 174 -12.96 57.13 -11.12
C CYS A 174 -12.16 56.15 -10.28
N SER A 175 -10.86 56.38 -10.17
CA SER A 175 -9.95 55.58 -9.34
C SER A 175 -10.32 55.62 -7.85
N LEU A 176 -10.71 56.79 -7.33
CA LEU A 176 -11.19 56.96 -5.95
C LEU A 176 -12.47 56.17 -5.67
N ILE A 177 -13.46 56.23 -6.56
CA ILE A 177 -14.73 55.50 -6.41
C ILE A 177 -14.46 53.99 -6.35
N ILE A 178 -13.61 53.48 -7.23
CA ILE A 178 -13.23 52.06 -7.26
C ILE A 178 -12.46 51.66 -6.01
N ALA A 179 -11.51 52.48 -5.56
CA ALA A 179 -10.76 52.23 -4.35
C ALA A 179 -11.67 52.15 -3.10
N LEU A 180 -12.65 53.05 -2.99
CA LEU A 180 -13.63 53.02 -1.91
C LEU A 180 -14.51 51.77 -1.97
N ALA A 181 -14.94 51.36 -3.17
CA ALA A 181 -15.70 50.14 -3.35
C ALA A 181 -14.90 48.90 -2.91
N GLU A 182 -13.65 48.77 -3.34
CA GLU A 182 -12.78 47.64 -2.98
C GLU A 182 -12.50 47.59 -1.47
N ILE A 183 -12.21 48.73 -0.82
CA ILE A 183 -12.00 48.80 0.63
C ILE A 183 -13.28 48.46 1.39
N TYR A 184 -14.43 48.92 0.92
CA TYR A 184 -15.73 48.58 1.50
C TYR A 184 -16.02 47.08 1.42
N PHE A 185 -15.79 46.46 0.25
CA PHE A 185 -15.95 45.02 0.08
C PHE A 185 -14.98 44.23 0.95
N LEU A 186 -13.73 44.67 1.09
CA LEU A 186 -12.75 44.05 1.97
C LEU A 186 -13.16 44.14 3.45
N ALA A 187 -13.58 45.32 3.90
CA ALA A 187 -14.03 45.52 5.28
C ALA A 187 -15.27 44.66 5.60
N LYS A 188 -16.22 44.58 4.66
CA LYS A 188 -17.41 43.71 4.80
C LYS A 188 -17.03 42.22 4.83
N LYS A 189 -16.12 41.77 3.98
CA LYS A 189 -15.60 40.40 3.97
C LYS A 189 -14.94 40.02 5.30
N LEU A 190 -14.18 40.95 5.89
CA LEU A 190 -13.56 40.74 7.20
C LEU A 190 -14.61 40.65 8.31
N ALA A 191 -15.62 41.54 8.30
CA ALA A 191 -16.70 41.52 9.30
C ALA A 191 -17.60 40.27 9.20
N GLU A 192 -17.80 39.71 7.99
CA GLU A 192 -18.53 38.46 7.79
C GLU A 192 -17.74 37.22 8.27
N GLU A 193 -16.40 37.26 8.30
CA GLU A 193 -15.57 36.17 8.84
C GLU A 193 -15.64 36.07 10.38
N ASP A 194 -16.08 37.14 11.07
CA ASP A 194 -16.24 37.20 12.53
C ASP A 194 -17.62 36.71 13.03
N GLU A 195 -18.60 36.50 12.16
CA GLU A 195 -19.88 35.92 12.54
C GLU A 195 -19.68 34.44 12.95
N PRO A 196 -20.03 34.05 14.20
CA PRO A 196 -19.82 32.68 14.66
C PRO A 196 -20.58 31.73 13.74
N TYR A 197 -19.84 30.80 13.14
CA TYR A 197 -20.41 29.69 12.39
C TYR A 197 -21.50 29.01 13.24
N VAL A 198 -22.76 29.25 12.87
CA VAL A 198 -23.88 28.49 13.41
C VAL A 198 -23.88 27.19 12.60
N PRO A 199 -23.47 26.05 13.19
CA PRO A 199 -23.56 24.79 12.49
C PRO A 199 -25.02 24.61 12.05
N PRO A 200 -25.28 24.09 10.83
CA PRO A 200 -26.63 23.73 10.47
C PRO A 200 -27.17 22.87 11.60
N GLN A 201 -28.29 23.30 12.19
CA GLN A 201 -28.96 22.55 13.25
C GLN A 201 -29.06 21.10 12.74
N PRO A 202 -28.61 20.10 13.51
CA PRO A 202 -28.76 18.72 13.09
C PRO A 202 -30.22 18.55 12.70
N ILE A 203 -30.48 17.95 11.53
CA ILE A 203 -31.84 17.56 11.15
C ILE A 203 -32.31 16.67 12.30
N THR A 204 -33.14 17.23 13.18
CA THR A 204 -33.66 16.47 14.30
C THR A 204 -34.67 15.52 13.67
N ASP A 205 -34.27 14.27 13.53
CA ASP A 205 -35.24 13.21 13.35
C ASP A 205 -36.16 13.29 14.57
N GLY A 206 -37.39 13.80 14.38
CA GLY A 206 -38.31 14.19 15.47
C GLY A 206 -38.56 13.09 16.52
N TRP A 207 -38.18 11.84 16.23
CA TRP A 207 -38.16 10.72 17.15
C TRP A 207 -37.20 10.91 18.34
N ARG A 208 -36.08 11.63 18.19
CA ARG A 208 -35.16 11.88 19.32
C ARG A 208 -35.78 12.83 20.35
N ASP A 209 -36.49 13.87 19.91
CA ASP A 209 -37.19 14.81 20.79
C ASP A 209 -38.38 14.14 21.50
N VAL A 210 -39.07 13.22 20.82
CA VAL A 210 -40.14 12.41 21.42
C VAL A 210 -39.58 11.47 22.50
N VAL A 211 -38.44 10.83 22.26
CA VAL A 211 -37.78 9.98 23.29
C VAL A 211 -37.34 10.82 24.49
N TYR A 212 -36.79 12.02 24.28
CA TYR A 212 -36.46 12.94 25.38
C TYR A 212 -37.68 13.38 26.19
N TYR A 213 -38.83 13.61 25.54
CA TYR A 213 -40.07 13.96 26.23
C TYR A 213 -40.68 12.76 26.98
N ILE A 214 -40.52 11.54 26.47
CA ILE A 214 -41.04 10.31 27.09
C ILE A 214 -40.14 9.83 28.25
N MET A 215 -38.82 10.02 28.17
CA MET A 215 -37.88 9.62 29.22
C MET A 215 -37.68 10.67 30.32
N ARG A 216 -38.34 11.83 30.27
CA ARG A 216 -38.29 12.81 31.35
C ARG A 216 -39.03 12.22 32.56
N PRO A 217 -38.36 11.88 33.68
CA PRO A 217 -39.05 11.44 34.87
C PRO A 217 -39.94 12.59 35.36
N PHE A 218 -41.21 12.29 35.57
CA PHE A 218 -42.20 13.21 36.12
C PHE A 218 -41.85 13.47 37.59
N THR A 219 -40.96 14.43 37.83
CA THR A 219 -40.70 14.96 39.17
C THR A 219 -41.45 16.27 39.32
N SER A 220 -42.42 16.22 40.24
CA SER A 220 -43.40 17.20 40.74
C SER A 220 -44.51 17.65 39.79
#